data_AF-D3K8T1-F1
#
_entry.id   AF-D3K8T1-F1
#
_cell.length_a   1.000
_cell.length_b   1.000
_cell.length_c   1.000
_cell.angle_alpha   90.00
_cell.angle_beta   90.00
_cell.angle_gamma   90.00
#
_symmetry.space_group_name_H-M   'P 1'
#
loop_
_entity.id
_entity.type
_entity.pdbx_description
1 polymer ?
#
loop_
_entity_poly.entity_id
_entity_poly.type
_entity_poly.pdbx_seq_one_letter_code
_entity_poly.pdbx_strand_id
1 'polypeptide(L)'
;AEVREDFVDRVVRLPLPTVEDAEPGDLITRASRDTDALTNTVRYGVPETLIALMTCLFTFAALVLVGPLTALPSLVVVPLLWAGTRWYLRRSQAAYRRRGASYTALGDTLAETVPGARTVEALRLQAWRRRALDRDLAEAYEAERHTMCWRSSWYLTVELSYVVPVVATLAIGGLLYTQGLATVGQAVAATLYVRQLI
;
A
#
# COMPACT_ATOMS: atom_id res chain seq x y z
N ALA A 1 -27.52 -3.92 3.05
CA ALA A 1 -28.83 -3.33 2.73
C ALA A 1 -29.07 -2.14 3.65
N GLU A 2 -29.03 -2.37 4.96
CA GLU A 2 -29.22 -1.38 6.04
C GLU A 2 -28.32 -0.12 5.92
N VAL A 3 -27.02 -0.28 5.65
CA VAL A 3 -26.09 0.87 5.48
C VAL A 3 -26.45 1.77 4.28
N ARG A 4 -27.06 1.19 3.25
CA ARG A 4 -27.47 1.93 2.05
C ARG A 4 -28.77 2.70 2.28
N GLU A 5 -29.67 2.15 3.10
CA GLU A 5 -30.89 2.83 3.54
C GLU A 5 -30.59 3.98 4.52
N ASP A 6 -29.71 3.76 5.51
CA ASP A 6 -29.29 4.80 6.47
C ASP A 6 -28.56 5.97 5.80
N PHE A 7 -27.80 5.68 4.73
CA PHE A 7 -27.17 6.71 3.92
C PHE A 7 -28.20 7.54 3.17
N VAL A 8 -29.19 6.90 2.52
CA VAL A 8 -30.26 7.58 1.80
C VAL A 8 -31.11 8.43 2.75
N ASP A 9 -31.45 7.92 3.93
CA ASP A 9 -32.29 8.64 4.89
C ASP A 9 -31.58 9.86 5.51
N ARG A 10 -30.24 9.82 5.62
CA ARG A 10 -29.44 10.99 6.05
C ARG A 10 -29.24 12.02 4.95
N VAL A 11 -29.08 11.59 3.70
CA VAL A 11 -28.93 12.50 2.55
C VAL A 11 -30.19 13.33 2.32
N VAL A 12 -31.39 12.75 2.53
CA VAL A 12 -32.67 13.46 2.37
C VAL A 12 -32.93 14.52 3.46
N ARG A 13 -32.16 14.50 4.56
CA ARG A 13 -32.32 15.43 5.70
C ARG A 13 -31.30 16.58 5.72
N LEU A 14 -30.42 16.67 4.72
CA LEU A 14 -29.40 17.73 4.66
C LEU A 14 -29.99 19.04 4.08
N PRO A 15 -29.65 20.21 4.65
CA PRO A 15 -30.07 21.51 4.12
C PRO A 15 -29.55 21.74 2.69
N LEU A 16 -30.44 22.20 1.80
CA LEU A 16 -30.20 22.51 0.38
C LEU A 16 -28.88 23.27 0.07
N PRO A 17 -28.38 24.23 0.88
CA PRO A 17 -27.15 24.95 0.57
C PRO A 17 -25.89 24.06 0.56
N THR A 18 -25.92 22.90 1.24
CA THR A 18 -24.79 21.96 1.29
C THR A 18 -24.78 20.98 0.11
N VAL A 19 -25.90 20.87 -0.61
CA VAL A 19 -26.05 20.02 -1.81
C VAL A 19 -25.69 20.78 -3.10
N GLU A 20 -25.80 22.11 -3.09
CA GLU A 20 -25.45 22.96 -4.25
C GLU A 20 -23.94 23.19 -4.41
N ASP A 21 -23.14 23.04 -3.35
CA ASP A 21 -21.66 23.21 -3.37
C ASP A 21 -20.92 21.91 -3.77
N ALA A 22 -21.62 20.79 -3.91
CA ALA A 22 -21.05 19.49 -4.28
C ALA A 22 -21.76 18.94 -5.52
N GLU A 23 -21.03 18.71 -6.62
CA GLU A 23 -21.59 18.09 -7.82
C GLU A 23 -22.28 16.76 -7.45
N PRO A 24 -23.59 16.58 -7.74
CA PRO A 24 -24.36 15.40 -7.32
C PRO A 24 -23.75 14.06 -7.76
N GLY A 25 -22.94 14.09 -8.82
CA GLY A 25 -22.18 12.94 -9.30
C GLY A 25 -21.06 12.49 -8.36
N ASP A 26 -20.31 13.41 -7.74
CA ASP A 26 -19.17 13.10 -6.85
C ASP A 26 -19.62 12.51 -5.51
N LEU A 27 -20.79 12.96 -5.02
CA LEU A 27 -21.39 12.42 -3.79
C LEU A 27 -21.81 10.96 -3.93
N ILE A 28 -22.39 10.57 -5.07
CA ILE A 28 -22.85 9.19 -5.30
C ILE A 28 -21.67 8.23 -5.55
N THR A 29 -20.64 8.67 -6.28
CA THR A 29 -19.40 7.88 -6.48
C THR A 29 -18.59 7.74 -5.20
N ARG A 30 -18.44 8.79 -4.39
CA ARG A 30 -17.79 8.69 -3.07
C ARG A 30 -18.57 7.81 -2.12
N ALA A 31 -19.89 8.01 -2.00
CA ALA A 31 -20.72 7.20 -1.13
C ALA A 31 -20.66 5.71 -1.47
N SER A 32 -20.71 5.36 -2.76
CA SER A 32 -20.60 3.96 -3.19
C SER A 32 -19.19 3.40 -2.93
N ARG A 33 -18.14 4.13 -3.33
CA ARG A 33 -16.75 3.71 -3.16
C ARG A 33 -16.35 3.57 -1.69
N ASP A 34 -16.76 4.49 -0.84
CA ASP A 34 -16.45 4.50 0.59
C ASP A 34 -17.25 3.44 1.34
N THR A 35 -18.52 3.22 0.96
CA THR A 35 -19.34 2.14 1.53
C THR A 35 -18.81 0.76 1.15
N ASP A 36 -18.36 0.58 -0.10
CA ASP A 36 -17.71 -0.65 -0.54
C ASP A 36 -16.38 -0.88 0.19
N ALA A 37 -15.56 0.17 0.35
CA ALA A 37 -14.31 0.11 1.11
C ALA A 37 -14.57 -0.26 2.59
N LEU A 38 -15.54 0.41 3.25
CA LEU A 38 -15.95 0.10 4.63
C LEU A 38 -16.44 -1.34 4.77
N THR A 39 -17.30 -1.78 3.85
CA THR A 39 -17.84 -3.14 3.85
C THR A 39 -16.71 -4.17 3.68
N ASN A 40 -15.75 -3.90 2.78
CA ASN A 40 -14.60 -4.76 2.56
C ASN A 40 -13.65 -4.81 3.76
N THR A 41 -13.35 -3.66 4.38
CA THR A 41 -12.50 -3.59 5.58
C THR A 41 -13.14 -4.30 6.76
N VAL A 42 -14.45 -4.17 6.98
CA VAL A 42 -15.13 -4.85 8.09
C VAL A 42 -15.24 -6.36 7.82
N ARG A 43 -15.52 -6.77 6.58
CA ARG A 43 -15.68 -8.19 6.24
C ARG A 43 -14.36 -8.95 6.15
N TYR A 44 -13.30 -8.32 5.67
CA TYR A 44 -12.02 -8.99 5.39
C TYR A 44 -10.88 -8.40 6.20
N GLY A 45 -10.73 -7.07 6.20
CA GLY A 45 -9.61 -6.42 6.89
C GLY A 45 -9.57 -6.65 8.40
N VAL A 46 -10.70 -6.53 9.09
CA VAL A 46 -10.77 -6.75 10.55
C VAL A 46 -10.49 -8.21 10.92
N PRO A 47 -11.15 -9.22 10.31
CA PRO A 47 -10.81 -10.62 10.58
C PRO A 47 -9.36 -10.97 10.24
N GLU A 48 -8.85 -10.53 9.09
CA GLU A 48 -7.49 -10.83 8.64
C GLU A 48 -6.43 -10.23 9.58
N THR A 49 -6.62 -8.98 10.00
CA THR A 49 -5.72 -8.34 10.97
C THR A 49 -5.76 -9.00 12.34
N LEU A 50 -6.95 -9.44 12.80
CA LEU A 50 -7.06 -10.18 14.06
C LEU A 50 -6.35 -11.54 13.99
N ILE A 51 -6.55 -12.28 12.90
CA ILE A 51 -5.88 -13.57 12.66
C ILE A 51 -4.37 -13.37 12.58
N ALA A 52 -3.90 -12.36 11.85
CA ALA A 52 -2.48 -12.04 11.74
C ALA A 52 -1.88 -11.68 13.11
N LEU A 53 -2.58 -10.88 13.92
CA LEU A 53 -2.12 -10.47 15.25
C LEU A 53 -2.07 -11.65 16.22
N MET A 54 -3.08 -12.53 16.21
CA MET A 54 -3.08 -13.77 16.98
C MET A 54 -1.98 -14.74 16.53
N THR A 55 -1.79 -14.91 15.22
CA THR A 55 -0.74 -15.77 14.67
C THR A 55 0.63 -15.25 15.07
N CYS A 56 0.86 -13.94 14.94
CA CYS A 56 2.09 -13.29 15.36
C CYS A 56 2.36 -13.49 16.85
N LEU A 57 1.34 -13.27 17.71
CA LEU A 57 1.45 -13.44 19.15
C LEU A 57 1.80 -14.89 19.54
N PHE A 58 1.06 -15.87 19.02
CA PHE A 58 1.29 -17.29 19.33
C PHE A 58 2.62 -17.80 18.77
N THR A 59 2.99 -17.39 17.55
CA THR A 59 4.25 -17.78 16.91
C THR A 59 5.44 -17.19 17.66
N PHE A 60 5.36 -15.92 18.06
CA PHE A 60 6.41 -15.28 18.86
C PHE A 60 6.53 -15.91 20.25
N ALA A 61 5.41 -16.21 20.92
CA ALA A 61 5.42 -16.91 22.20
C ALA A 61 6.06 -18.31 22.07
N ALA A 62 5.68 -19.08 21.04
CA ALA A 62 6.28 -20.38 20.75
C ALA A 62 7.79 -20.29 20.48
N LEU A 63 8.23 -19.27 19.73
CA LEU A 63 9.65 -19.01 19.47
C LEU A 63 10.44 -18.76 20.77
N VAL A 64 9.89 -17.96 21.68
CA VAL A 64 10.53 -17.69 22.99
C VAL A 64 10.60 -18.94 23.86
N LEU A 65 9.56 -19.79 23.82
CA LEU A 65 9.52 -21.07 24.56
C LEU A 65 10.56 -22.08 24.05
N VAL A 66 10.83 -22.11 22.74
CA VAL A 66 11.87 -22.97 22.15
C VAL A 66 13.26 -22.57 22.65
N GLY A 67 13.52 -21.27 22.73
CA GLY A 67 14.79 -20.75 23.21
C GLY A 67 14.88 -19.23 23.10
N PRO A 68 15.10 -18.48 24.19
CA PRO A 68 15.22 -17.03 24.14
C PRO A 68 16.43 -16.56 23.32
N LEU A 69 17.51 -17.35 23.30
CA LEU A 69 18.72 -17.05 22.52
C LEU A 69 18.49 -17.17 21.01
N THR A 70 17.69 -18.14 20.56
CA THR A 70 17.34 -18.30 19.13
C THR A 70 16.28 -17.29 18.68
N ALA A 71 15.60 -16.62 19.61
CA ALA A 71 14.61 -15.58 19.31
C ALA A 71 15.25 -14.20 19.05
N LEU A 72 16.46 -13.93 19.54
CA LEU A 72 17.13 -12.63 19.37
C LEU A 72 17.19 -12.12 17.91
N PRO A 73 17.43 -12.96 16.88
CA PRO A 73 17.50 -12.49 15.50
C PRO A 73 16.15 -12.05 14.94
N SER A 74 15.03 -12.55 15.48
CA SER A 74 13.70 -12.15 15.05
C SER A 74 13.36 -10.70 15.45
N LEU A 75 14.00 -10.19 16.52
CA LEU A 75 13.87 -8.78 16.91
C LEU A 75 14.44 -7.82 15.86
N VAL A 76 15.29 -8.29 14.94
CA VAL A 76 15.84 -7.48 13.83
C VAL A 76 14.78 -7.24 12.74
N VAL A 77 13.76 -8.09 12.63
CA VAL A 77 12.66 -7.95 11.65
C VAL A 77 11.97 -6.59 11.82
N VAL A 78 11.59 -6.25 13.06
CA VAL A 78 10.80 -5.06 13.38
C VAL A 78 11.52 -3.76 12.98
N PRO A 79 12.77 -3.47 13.43
CA PRO A 79 13.47 -2.25 13.04
C PRO A 79 13.79 -2.21 11.54
N LEU A 80 14.05 -3.36 10.90
CA LEU A 80 14.37 -3.41 9.47
C LEU A 80 13.15 -3.06 8.61
N LEU A 81 11.98 -3.67 8.88
CA LEU A 81 10.71 -3.32 8.25
C LEU A 81 10.31 -1.87 8.54
N TRP A 82 10.41 -1.44 9.80
CA TRP A 82 10.03 -0.10 10.21
C TRP A 82 10.91 0.95 9.53
N ALA A 83 12.23 0.80 9.55
CA ALA A 83 13.16 1.72 8.91
C ALA A 83 12.96 1.74 7.38
N GLY A 84 12.82 0.58 6.74
CA GLY A 84 12.57 0.46 5.31
C GLY A 84 11.27 1.14 4.87
N THR A 85 10.20 0.90 5.62
CA THR A 85 8.88 1.49 5.37
C THR A 85 8.89 2.99 5.63
N ARG A 86 9.49 3.44 6.74
CA ARG A 86 9.62 4.86 7.09
C ARG A 86 10.44 5.62 6.03
N TRP A 87 11.55 5.03 5.56
CA TRP A 87 12.38 5.60 4.51
C TRP A 87 11.62 5.73 3.19
N TYR A 88 10.88 4.67 2.81
CA TYR A 88 10.06 4.66 1.60
C TYR A 88 8.96 5.71 1.67
N LEU A 89 8.12 5.71 2.72
CA LEU A 89 7.00 6.64 2.86
C LEU A 89 7.45 8.10 2.84
N ARG A 90 8.59 8.44 3.48
CA ARG A 90 9.12 9.81 3.47
C ARG A 90 9.60 10.27 2.10
N ARG A 91 10.13 9.37 1.27
CA ARG A 91 10.70 9.69 -0.04
C ARG A 91 9.69 9.57 -1.19
N SER A 92 8.74 8.64 -1.08
CA SER A 92 7.77 8.37 -2.14
C SER A 92 6.62 9.38 -2.18
N GLN A 93 6.29 10.05 -1.06
CA GLN A 93 5.16 10.98 -0.99
C GLN A 93 5.23 12.08 -2.06
N ALA A 94 6.41 12.67 -2.29
CA ALA A 94 6.59 13.68 -3.34
C ALA A 94 6.39 13.10 -4.75
N ALA A 95 6.88 11.88 -5.00
CA ALA A 95 6.72 11.20 -6.28
C ALA A 95 5.24 10.87 -6.57
N TYR A 96 4.50 10.38 -5.56
CA TYR A 96 3.07 10.13 -5.69
C TYR A 96 2.25 11.41 -5.93
N ARG A 97 2.62 12.52 -5.27
CA ARG A 97 2.01 13.83 -5.54
C ARG A 97 2.27 14.30 -6.97
N ARG A 98 3.51 14.17 -7.47
CA ARG A 98 3.85 14.52 -8.86
C ARG A 98 3.03 13.69 -9.83
N ARG A 99 2.97 12.37 -9.62
CA ARG A 99 2.14 11.46 -10.42
C ARG A 99 0.68 11.90 -10.46
N GLY A 100 0.07 12.20 -9.31
CA GLY A 100 -1.31 12.68 -9.25
C GLY A 100 -1.52 13.98 -10.03
N ALA A 101 -0.60 14.94 -9.90
CA ALA A 101 -0.65 16.19 -10.64
C ALA A 101 -0.52 15.99 -12.16
N SER A 102 0.39 15.13 -12.61
CA SER A 102 0.57 14.82 -14.05
C SER A 102 -0.68 14.17 -14.66
N TYR A 103 -1.33 13.25 -13.94
CA TYR A 103 -2.59 12.66 -14.40
C TYR A 103 -3.75 13.67 -14.43
N THR A 104 -3.77 14.63 -13.50
CA THR A 104 -4.77 15.71 -13.48
C THR A 104 -4.59 16.60 -14.71
N ALA A 105 -3.36 17.07 -14.97
CA ALA A 105 -3.06 17.88 -16.16
C ALA A 105 -3.39 17.16 -17.48
N LEU A 106 -3.08 15.86 -17.57
CA LEU A 106 -3.45 15.02 -18.72
C LEU A 106 -4.98 14.95 -18.88
N GLY A 107 -5.71 14.79 -17.77
CA GLY A 107 -7.16 14.80 -17.73
C GLY A 107 -7.75 16.13 -18.21
N ASP A 108 -7.20 17.25 -17.75
CA ASP A 108 -7.63 18.60 -18.15
C ASP A 108 -7.45 18.82 -19.67
N THR A 109 -6.28 18.44 -20.21
CA THR A 109 -6.02 18.54 -21.66
C THR A 109 -7.02 17.73 -22.48
N LEU A 110 -7.41 16.54 -22.01
CA LEU A 110 -8.44 15.72 -22.66
C LEU A 110 -9.85 16.31 -22.50
N ALA A 111 -10.19 16.80 -21.30
CA ALA A 111 -11.49 17.40 -21.00
C ALA A 111 -11.74 18.68 -21.81
N GLU A 112 -10.72 19.45 -22.16
CA GLU A 112 -10.84 20.56 -23.10
C GLU A 112 -10.94 20.11 -24.56
N THR A 113 -10.15 19.10 -24.94
CA THR A 113 -9.98 18.73 -26.35
C THR A 113 -11.15 17.90 -26.89
N VAL A 114 -11.71 16.99 -26.09
CA VAL A 114 -12.74 16.05 -26.53
C VAL A 114 -14.08 16.76 -26.82
N PRO A 115 -14.65 17.57 -25.91
CA PRO A 115 -15.87 18.34 -26.21
C PRO A 115 -15.62 19.40 -27.29
N GLY A 116 -14.41 19.98 -27.33
CA GLY A 116 -14.00 20.99 -28.31
C GLY A 116 -13.55 20.45 -29.67
N ALA A 117 -13.67 19.15 -29.94
CA ALA A 117 -13.04 18.51 -31.10
C ALA A 117 -13.44 19.14 -32.44
N ARG A 118 -14.72 19.48 -32.64
CA ARG A 118 -15.20 20.14 -33.86
C ARG A 118 -14.58 21.53 -34.05
N THR A 119 -14.40 22.28 -32.96
CA THR A 119 -13.75 23.60 -32.98
C THR A 119 -12.26 23.48 -33.28
N VAL A 120 -11.59 22.49 -32.68
CA VAL A 120 -10.17 22.20 -32.95
C VAL A 120 -9.96 21.83 -34.42
N GLU A 121 -10.87 21.06 -35.01
CA GLU A 121 -10.83 20.70 -36.44
C GLU A 121 -11.13 21.90 -37.35
N ALA A 122 -12.18 22.67 -37.05
CA ALA A 122 -12.55 23.86 -37.81
C ALA A 122 -11.44 24.91 -37.83
N LEU A 123 -10.71 25.08 -36.72
CA LEU A 123 -9.58 26.00 -36.59
C LEU A 123 -8.23 25.38 -37.01
N ARG A 124 -8.22 24.11 -37.44
CA ARG A 124 -7.02 23.35 -37.84
C ARG A 124 -5.92 23.30 -36.76
N LEU A 125 -6.34 23.22 -35.48
CA LEU A 125 -5.46 23.24 -34.31
C LEU A 125 -5.01 21.84 -33.85
N GLN A 126 -5.30 20.77 -34.60
CA GLN A 126 -5.05 19.39 -34.18
C GLN A 126 -3.56 19.15 -33.82
N ALA A 127 -2.64 19.67 -34.63
CA ALA A 127 -1.20 19.49 -34.40
C ALA A 127 -0.72 20.21 -33.13
N TRP A 128 -1.35 21.32 -32.75
CA TRP A 128 -1.04 22.04 -31.53
C TRP A 128 -1.58 21.29 -30.30
N ARG A 129 -2.84 20.85 -30.34
CA ARG A 129 -3.44 20.04 -29.26
C ARG A 129 -2.72 18.70 -29.05
N ARG A 130 -2.32 18.00 -30.12
CA ARG A 130 -1.52 16.76 -30.01
C ARG A 130 -0.19 17.01 -29.31
N ARG A 131 0.55 18.06 -29.67
CA ARG A 131 1.80 18.42 -28.99
C ARG A 131 1.61 18.78 -27.52
N ALA A 132 0.46 19.31 -27.12
CA ALA A 132 0.15 19.51 -25.71
C ALA A 132 -0.06 18.16 -25.00
N LEU A 133 -0.91 17.31 -25.58
CA LEU A 133 -1.19 15.97 -25.05
C LEU A 133 0.08 15.10 -24.95
N ASP A 134 0.94 15.11 -25.97
CA ASP A 134 2.19 14.34 -25.99
C ASP A 134 3.14 14.76 -24.86
N ARG A 135 3.18 16.05 -24.52
CA ARG A 135 3.98 16.56 -23.39
C ARG A 135 3.42 16.09 -22.06
N ASP A 136 2.11 16.20 -21.87
CA ASP A 136 1.46 15.81 -20.61
C ASP A 136 1.56 14.28 -20.40
N LEU A 137 1.44 13.51 -21.48
CA LEU A 137 1.68 12.06 -21.49
C LEU A 137 3.12 11.71 -21.11
N ALA A 138 4.10 12.40 -21.68
CA ALA A 138 5.51 12.16 -21.37
C ALA A 138 5.81 12.45 -19.87
N GLU A 139 5.30 13.56 -19.34
CA GLU A 139 5.44 13.90 -17.92
C GLU A 139 4.75 12.89 -17.00
N ALA A 140 3.54 12.44 -17.36
CA ALA A 140 2.83 11.40 -16.62
C ALA A 140 3.60 10.07 -16.64
N TYR A 141 4.17 9.69 -17.78
CA TYR A 141 5.00 8.49 -17.91
C TYR A 141 6.29 8.58 -17.08
N GLU A 142 6.97 9.72 -17.06
CA GLU A 142 8.15 9.91 -16.23
C GLU A 142 7.82 9.83 -14.74
N ALA A 143 6.72 10.47 -14.31
CA ALA A 143 6.25 10.41 -12.93
C ALA A 143 5.87 8.97 -12.53
N GLU A 144 5.17 8.24 -13.40
CA GLU A 144 4.85 6.82 -13.26
C GLU A 144 6.11 5.99 -13.02
N ARG A 145 7.08 6.10 -13.94
CA ARG A 145 8.35 5.38 -13.89
C ARG A 145 9.12 5.70 -12.62
N HIS A 146 9.15 6.97 -12.21
CA HIS A 146 9.81 7.38 -10.97
C HIS A 146 9.16 6.73 -9.74
N THR A 147 7.82 6.72 -9.64
CA THR A 147 7.13 5.99 -8.55
C THR A 147 7.42 4.50 -8.57
N MET A 148 7.54 3.89 -9.75
CA MET A 148 7.86 2.48 -9.91
C MET A 148 9.28 2.16 -9.43
N CYS A 149 10.28 2.98 -9.75
CA CYS A 149 11.65 2.80 -9.25
C CYS A 149 11.73 2.85 -7.72
N TRP A 150 11.01 3.78 -7.08
CA TRP A 150 10.92 3.83 -5.61
C TRP A 150 10.21 2.62 -5.02
N ARG A 151 9.17 2.11 -5.68
CA ARG A 151 8.47 0.90 -5.25
C ARG A 151 9.36 -0.33 -5.38
N SER A 152 10.14 -0.44 -6.45
CA SER A 152 11.10 -1.54 -6.65
C SER A 152 12.20 -1.54 -5.58
N SER A 153 12.73 -0.37 -5.19
CA SER A 153 13.74 -0.30 -4.12
C SER A 153 13.16 -0.63 -2.74
N TRP A 154 11.90 -0.25 -2.49
CA TRP A 154 11.19 -0.68 -1.28
C TRP A 154 10.95 -2.19 -1.26
N TYR A 155 10.57 -2.79 -2.39
CA TYR A 155 10.40 -4.24 -2.50
C TYR A 155 11.67 -5.00 -2.12
N LEU A 156 12.84 -4.53 -2.58
CA LEU A 156 14.12 -5.10 -2.17
C LEU A 156 14.34 -5.02 -0.65
N THR A 157 13.93 -3.91 -0.02
CA THR A 157 14.05 -3.75 1.44
C THR A 157 13.13 -4.71 2.20
N VAL A 158 11.91 -4.91 1.71
CA VAL A 158 10.95 -5.86 2.28
C VAL A 158 11.47 -7.29 2.13
N GLU A 159 11.99 -7.65 0.95
CA GLU A 159 12.56 -8.97 0.66
C GLU A 159 13.75 -9.28 1.58
N LEU A 160 14.66 -8.32 1.77
CA LEU A 160 15.76 -8.45 2.72
C LEU A 160 15.26 -8.66 4.15
N SER A 161 14.16 -8.01 4.51
CA SER A 161 13.55 -8.21 5.83
C SER A 161 12.90 -9.57 6.02
N TYR A 162 12.59 -10.30 4.95
CA TYR A 162 12.13 -11.68 5.00
C TYR A 162 13.30 -12.66 5.09
N VAL A 163 14.35 -12.46 4.29
CA VAL A 163 15.48 -13.40 4.19
C VAL A 163 16.46 -13.27 5.34
N VAL A 164 16.85 -12.05 5.73
CA VAL A 164 17.92 -11.80 6.72
C VAL A 164 17.61 -12.44 8.08
N PRO A 165 16.41 -12.28 8.66
CA PRO A 165 16.12 -12.84 9.98
C PRO A 165 16.09 -14.37 9.98
N VAL A 166 15.59 -15.00 8.91
CA VAL A 166 15.57 -16.45 8.75
C VAL A 166 16.99 -17.01 8.69
N VAL A 167 17.85 -16.42 7.86
CA VAL A 167 19.26 -16.84 7.73
C VAL A 167 20.03 -16.59 9.03
N ALA A 168 19.82 -15.45 9.68
CA ALA A 168 20.45 -15.11 10.96
C ALA A 168 20.03 -16.09 12.07
N THR A 169 18.74 -16.44 12.13
CA THR A 169 18.20 -17.42 13.10
C THR A 169 18.82 -18.79 12.87
N LEU A 170 18.92 -19.23 11.62
CA LEU A 170 19.53 -20.51 11.29
C LEU A 170 21.03 -20.54 11.64
N ALA A 171 21.77 -19.48 11.32
CA ALA A 171 23.20 -19.37 11.61
C ALA A 171 23.47 -19.37 13.13
N ILE A 172 22.70 -18.59 13.90
CA ILE A 172 22.83 -18.52 15.37
C ILE A 172 22.36 -19.81 16.03
N GLY A 173 21.27 -20.41 15.55
CA GLY A 173 20.81 -21.72 16.00
C GLY A 173 21.85 -22.82 15.76
N GLY A 174 22.53 -22.80 14.61
CA GLY A 174 23.64 -23.69 14.31
C GLY A 174 24.85 -23.48 15.24
N LEU A 175 25.20 -22.21 15.52
CA LEU A 175 26.27 -21.90 16.46
C LEU A 175 25.95 -22.39 17.88
N LEU A 176 24.72 -22.16 18.37
CA LEU A 176 24.26 -22.62 19.68
C LEU A 176 24.29 -24.16 19.79
N TYR A 177 23.99 -24.87 18.69
CA TYR A 177 24.13 -26.32 18.63
C TYR A 177 25.59 -26.76 18.81
N THR A 178 26.55 -26.11 18.12
CA THR A 178 27.98 -26.44 18.29
C THR A 178 28.50 -26.17 19.70
N GLN A 179 27.87 -25.26 20.43
CA GLN A 179 28.20 -24.93 21.82
C GLN A 179 27.44 -25.80 22.85
N GLY A 180 26.58 -26.73 22.40
CA GLY A 180 25.76 -27.57 23.27
C GLY A 180 24.64 -26.82 24.01
N LEU A 181 24.37 -25.57 23.64
CA LEU A 181 23.35 -24.70 24.26
C LEU A 181 21.96 -24.88 23.64
N ALA A 182 21.86 -25.51 22.48
CA ALA A 182 20.61 -25.81 21.80
C ALA A 182 20.66 -27.16 21.06
N THR A 183 19.51 -27.79 20.89
CA THR A 183 19.35 -28.98 20.06
C THR A 183 19.11 -28.60 18.59
N VAL A 184 19.37 -29.53 17.66
CA VAL A 184 19.04 -29.35 16.24
C VAL A 184 17.54 -29.06 16.06
N GLY A 185 16.68 -29.72 16.84
CA GLY A 185 15.23 -29.48 16.81
C GLY A 185 14.85 -28.05 17.17
N GLN A 186 15.51 -27.46 18.17
CA GLN A 186 15.29 -26.05 18.54
C GLN A 186 15.72 -25.08 17.43
N ALA A 187 16.86 -25.33 16.79
CA ALA A 187 17.34 -24.49 15.69
C ALA A 187 16.39 -24.52 14.46
N VAL A 188 15.90 -25.71 14.10
CA VAL A 188 14.94 -25.88 13.00
C VAL A 188 13.59 -25.26 13.35
N ALA A 189 13.06 -25.54 14.55
CA ALA A 189 11.79 -24.98 15.01
C ALA A 189 11.82 -23.45 15.07
N ALA A 190 12.90 -22.86 15.61
CA ALA A 190 13.07 -21.41 15.66
C ALA A 190 13.07 -20.80 14.25
N THR A 191 13.77 -21.43 13.30
CA THR A 191 13.81 -20.95 11.90
C THR A 191 12.42 -20.99 11.25
N LEU A 192 11.65 -22.05 11.50
CA LEU A 192 10.27 -22.18 11.00
C LEU A 192 9.33 -21.14 11.63
N TYR A 193 9.44 -20.90 12.94
CA TYR A 193 8.64 -19.87 13.60
C TYR A 193 9.00 -18.46 13.13
N VAL A 194 10.28 -18.15 12.93
CA VAL A 194 10.68 -16.86 12.35
C VAL A 194 10.13 -16.69 10.94
N ARG A 195 10.17 -17.74 10.12
CA ARG A 195 9.56 -17.71 8.78
C ARG A 195 8.04 -17.53 8.82
N GLN A 196 7.36 -18.10 9.82
CA GLN A 196 5.90 -17.96 10.00
C GLN A 196 5.51 -16.56 10.53
N LEU A 197 6.42 -15.88 11.23
CA LEU A 197 6.20 -14.57 11.82
C LEU A 197 6.26 -13.42 10.80
N ILE A 198 6.97 -13.61 9.70
CA ILE A 198 7.18 -12.62 8.63
C ILE A 198 6.22 -12.90 7.48
#